data_AF-A0A7V1Q2L1-F1
#
_entry.id   AF-A0A7V1Q2L1-F1
#
_cell.length_a   1.000
_cell.length_b   1.000
_cell.length_c   1.000
_cell.angle_alpha   90.00
_cell.angle_beta   90.00
_cell.angle_gamma   90.00
#
_symmetry.space_group_name_H-M   'P 1'
#
loop_
_entity.id
_entity.type
_entity.pdbx_description
1 polymer ?
#
loop_
_entity_poly.entity_id
_entity_poly.type
_entity_poly.pdbx_seq_one_letter_code
_entity_poly.pdbx_strand_id
1 'polypeptide(L)'
;LVASNSFARTGMLADGEFAFPDERTARSGFKEFVRRERIRFLWSRDHNGKIPDLIVNLNGIVLIAEHKHIKEGGGGQDKQIVELIEFIRQNESRADIRYMAFLDGIMFNRLMVRHAQGIAEKQRARIYKSLEEYPENYFVNTAGFKSVIQSGTTTI
;
A
#
# COMPACT_ATOMS: atom_id res chain seq x y z
N LEU A 1 -0.72 -4.59 -16.94
CA LEU A 1 -1.68 -3.84 -16.12
C LEU A 1 -2.53 -2.95 -17.00
N VAL A 2 -3.84 -2.91 -16.76
CA VAL A 2 -4.79 -2.03 -17.46
C VAL A 2 -5.64 -1.28 -16.44
N ALA A 3 -5.93 -0.01 -16.66
CA ALA A 3 -6.79 0.75 -15.75
C ALA A 3 -8.23 0.22 -15.85
N SER A 4 -8.89 -0.03 -14.71
CA SER A 4 -10.25 -0.55 -14.69
C SER A 4 -11.26 0.54 -15.06
N ASN A 5 -11.97 0.32 -16.16
CA ASN A 5 -13.06 1.22 -16.60
C ASN A 5 -14.37 1.02 -15.82
N SER A 6 -14.45 -0.04 -15.00
CA SER A 6 -15.68 -0.41 -14.30
C SER A 6 -15.61 -0.21 -12.78
N PHE A 7 -14.40 -0.18 -12.20
CA PHE A 7 -14.19 -0.13 -10.76
C PHE A 7 -14.99 0.95 -10.05
N ALA A 8 -15.02 2.17 -10.59
CA ALA A 8 -15.80 3.28 -10.02
C ALA A 8 -17.29 2.96 -9.79
N ARG A 9 -17.87 2.11 -10.64
CA ARG A 9 -19.29 1.73 -10.61
C ARG A 9 -19.54 0.42 -9.87
N THR A 10 -18.68 -0.57 -10.08
CA THR A 10 -18.90 -1.94 -9.62
C THR A 10 -18.08 -2.29 -8.40
N GLY A 11 -17.00 -1.56 -8.11
CA GLY A 11 -15.98 -1.94 -7.15
C GLY A 11 -15.20 -3.20 -7.53
N MET A 12 -15.34 -3.73 -8.75
CA MET A 12 -14.64 -4.94 -9.21
C MET A 12 -13.31 -4.58 -9.90
N LEU A 13 -12.28 -5.39 -9.64
CA LEU A 13 -11.04 -5.42 -10.42
C LEU A 13 -10.91 -6.80 -11.05
N ALA A 14 -10.85 -6.87 -12.38
CA ALA A 14 -10.42 -8.08 -13.06
C ALA A 14 -8.92 -8.32 -12.85
N ASP A 15 -8.46 -9.54 -13.13
CA ASP A 15 -7.03 -9.84 -13.04
C ASP A 15 -6.22 -8.97 -14.01
N GLY A 16 -5.07 -8.47 -13.55
CA GLY A 16 -4.23 -7.52 -14.28
C GLY A 16 -4.81 -6.11 -14.37
N GLU A 17 -5.91 -5.80 -13.67
CA GLU A 17 -6.45 -4.44 -13.58
C GLU A 17 -5.93 -3.67 -12.37
N PHE A 18 -5.95 -2.34 -12.46
CA PHE A 18 -5.72 -1.43 -11.34
C PHE A 18 -6.69 -0.25 -11.35
N ALA A 19 -6.82 0.43 -10.22
CA ALA A 19 -7.55 1.69 -10.09
C ALA A 19 -6.88 2.61 -9.05
N PHE A 20 -7.19 3.91 -9.11
CA PHE A 20 -6.76 4.92 -8.14
C PHE A 20 -7.97 5.39 -7.31
N PRO A 21 -8.25 4.77 -6.14
CA PRO A 21 -9.45 5.06 -5.35
C PRO A 21 -9.56 6.50 -4.83
N ASP A 22 -8.42 7.16 -4.63
CA ASP A 22 -8.30 8.53 -4.15
C ASP A 22 -8.87 9.55 -5.14
N GLU A 23 -8.96 9.20 -6.42
CA GLU A 23 -9.68 9.96 -7.42
C GLU A 23 -11.18 10.04 -7.10
N ARG A 24 -11.74 11.25 -7.19
CA ARG A 24 -13.14 11.56 -6.81
C ARG A 24 -14.17 10.60 -7.44
N THR A 25 -13.93 10.18 -8.67
CA THR A 25 -14.82 9.31 -9.45
C THR A 25 -14.72 7.84 -9.03
N ALA A 26 -13.61 7.41 -8.43
CA ALA A 26 -13.36 6.01 -8.06
C ALA A 26 -13.62 5.70 -6.58
N ARG A 27 -13.78 6.73 -5.74
CA ARG A 27 -14.02 6.57 -4.29
C ARG A 27 -15.25 5.71 -3.95
N SER A 28 -16.34 5.82 -4.71
CA SER A 28 -17.52 4.95 -4.56
C SER A 28 -17.19 3.49 -4.85
N GLY A 29 -16.36 3.25 -5.87
CA GLY A 29 -15.88 1.93 -6.26
C GLY A 29 -15.13 1.24 -5.12
N PHE A 30 -14.24 1.95 -4.42
CA PHE A 30 -13.51 1.37 -3.30
C PHE A 30 -14.39 1.07 -2.09
N LYS A 31 -15.38 1.92 -1.78
CA LYS A 31 -16.35 1.60 -0.73
C LYS A 31 -17.15 0.34 -1.06
N GLU A 32 -17.55 0.20 -2.32
CA GLU A 32 -18.27 -0.98 -2.80
C GLU A 32 -17.38 -2.23 -2.77
N PHE A 33 -16.11 -2.10 -3.18
CA PHE A 33 -15.10 -3.15 -3.06
C PHE A 33 -14.96 -3.63 -1.62
N VAL A 34 -14.72 -2.72 -0.67
CA VAL A 34 -14.58 -3.05 0.76
C VAL A 34 -15.82 -3.78 1.28
N ARG A 35 -17.02 -3.29 0.92
CA ARG A 35 -18.29 -3.90 1.32
C ARG A 35 -18.47 -5.30 0.75
N ARG A 36 -18.26 -5.48 -0.56
CA ARG A 36 -18.48 -6.76 -1.27
C ARG A 36 -17.47 -7.81 -0.85
N GLU A 37 -16.20 -7.43 -0.79
CA GLU A 37 -15.11 -8.33 -0.42
C GLU A 37 -15.02 -8.56 1.09
N ARG A 38 -15.89 -7.90 1.87
CA ARG A 38 -15.98 -7.98 3.35
C ARG A 38 -14.65 -7.63 4.04
N ILE A 39 -13.98 -6.62 3.52
CA ILE A 39 -12.71 -6.11 4.03
C ILE A 39 -13.01 -5.20 5.22
N ARG A 40 -12.23 -5.32 6.31
CA ARG A 40 -12.39 -4.44 7.49
C ARG A 40 -11.81 -3.06 7.25
N PHE A 41 -10.69 -2.97 6.52
CA PHE A 41 -10.00 -1.73 6.13
C PHE A 41 -9.94 -0.70 7.26
N LEU A 42 -9.34 -1.09 8.40
CA LEU A 42 -9.32 -0.28 9.62
C LEU A 42 -8.58 1.05 9.44
N TRP A 43 -7.65 1.12 8.49
CA TRP A 43 -6.90 2.33 8.19
C TRP A 43 -7.81 3.54 7.90
N SER A 44 -8.89 3.36 7.13
CA SER A 44 -9.85 4.45 6.87
C SER A 44 -10.51 4.96 8.15
N ARG A 45 -10.76 4.11 9.14
CA ARG A 45 -11.36 4.51 10.42
C ARG A 45 -10.35 5.31 11.25
N ASP A 46 -9.13 4.81 11.33
CA ASP A 46 -8.08 5.36 12.19
C ASP A 46 -7.45 6.64 11.61
N HIS A 47 -7.65 6.89 10.31
CA HIS A 47 -7.10 8.03 9.57
C HIS A 47 -8.18 8.89 8.91
N ASN A 48 -9.24 9.26 9.64
CA ASN A 48 -10.22 10.28 9.21
C ASN A 48 -10.86 10.04 7.83
N GLY A 49 -11.20 8.79 7.52
CA GLY A 49 -11.88 8.45 6.26
C GLY A 49 -10.96 8.43 5.04
N LYS A 50 -9.63 8.40 5.22
CA LYS A 50 -8.69 8.23 4.11
C LYS A 50 -8.95 6.93 3.36
N ILE A 51 -8.63 6.95 2.07
CA ILE A 51 -8.73 5.83 1.13
C ILE A 51 -7.37 5.64 0.47
N PRO A 52 -7.04 4.42 0.02
CA PRO A 52 -5.71 4.12 -0.49
C PRO A 52 -5.49 4.79 -1.85
N ASP A 53 -4.23 5.09 -2.17
CA ASP A 53 -3.84 5.68 -3.44
C ASP A 53 -4.03 4.72 -4.62
N LEU A 54 -3.75 3.42 -4.44
CA LEU A 54 -3.79 2.42 -5.52
C LEU A 54 -4.43 1.11 -5.04
N ILE A 55 -5.17 0.48 -5.94
CA ILE A 55 -5.57 -0.92 -5.82
C ILE A 55 -5.26 -1.65 -7.12
N VAL A 56 -4.69 -2.85 -7.03
CA VAL A 56 -4.32 -3.67 -8.20
C VAL A 56 -4.61 -5.14 -7.93
N ASN A 57 -5.13 -5.85 -8.92
CA ASN A 57 -5.33 -7.30 -8.86
C ASN A 57 -4.28 -7.98 -9.76
N LEU A 58 -3.48 -8.87 -9.15
CA LEU A 58 -2.36 -9.57 -9.76
C LEU A 58 -2.48 -11.06 -9.48
N ASN A 59 -2.79 -11.85 -10.50
CA ASN A 59 -3.00 -13.29 -10.43
C ASN A 59 -3.95 -13.69 -9.28
N GLY A 60 -5.04 -12.93 -9.09
CA GLY A 60 -6.01 -13.16 -8.02
C GLY A 60 -5.60 -12.64 -6.64
N ILE A 61 -4.41 -12.05 -6.50
CA ILE A 61 -4.01 -11.31 -5.29
C ILE A 61 -4.35 -9.84 -5.47
N VAL A 62 -5.15 -9.30 -4.56
CA VAL A 62 -5.44 -7.87 -4.52
C VAL A 62 -4.46 -7.16 -3.59
N LEU A 63 -3.66 -6.27 -4.17
CA LEU A 63 -2.78 -5.36 -3.45
C LEU A 63 -3.48 -4.01 -3.28
N ILE A 64 -3.64 -3.59 -2.02
CA ILE A 64 -4.10 -2.26 -1.64
C ILE A 64 -2.88 -1.47 -1.22
N ALA A 65 -2.63 -0.33 -1.85
CA ALA A 65 -1.37 0.40 -1.72
C ALA A 65 -1.57 1.87 -1.35
N GLU A 66 -0.73 2.34 -0.43
CA GLU A 66 -0.54 3.75 -0.09
C GLU A 66 0.81 4.20 -0.62
N HIS A 67 0.84 5.34 -1.29
CA HIS A 67 2.03 5.95 -1.87
C HIS A 67 2.40 7.25 -1.14
N LYS A 68 3.70 7.41 -0.89
CA LYS A 68 4.28 8.70 -0.49
C LYS A 68 5.54 8.95 -1.27
N HIS A 69 5.70 10.19 -1.72
CA HIS A 69 6.93 10.66 -2.33
C HIS A 69 7.59 11.69 -1.40
N ILE A 70 8.67 11.27 -0.72
CA ILE A 70 9.32 12.08 0.33
C ILE A 70 10.73 12.47 -0.12
N LYS A 71 10.92 13.78 -0.38
CA LYS A 71 12.19 14.35 -0.87
C LYS A 71 13.08 14.90 0.25
N GLU A 72 12.52 15.26 1.39
CA GLU A 72 13.22 15.96 2.48
C GLU A 72 12.90 15.34 3.85
N GLY A 73 13.61 15.76 4.90
CA GLY A 73 13.35 15.33 6.28
C GLY A 73 12.55 16.36 7.08
N GLY A 74 12.10 15.99 8.28
CA GLY A 74 11.40 16.88 9.22
C GLY A 74 10.14 16.23 9.80
N GLY A 75 9.55 16.84 10.84
CA GLY A 75 8.48 16.22 11.63
C GLY A 75 7.20 15.88 10.85
N GLY A 76 6.90 16.62 9.77
CA GLY A 76 5.78 16.28 8.87
C GLY A 76 6.03 14.99 8.09
N GLN A 77 7.29 14.76 7.70
CA GLN A 77 7.70 13.56 6.95
C GLN A 77 7.76 12.34 7.88
N ASP A 78 8.20 12.53 9.13
CA ASP A 78 8.19 11.46 10.12
C ASP A 78 6.78 10.91 10.36
N LYS A 79 5.76 11.79 10.38
CA LYS A 79 4.36 11.38 10.47
C LYS A 79 3.95 10.54 9.26
N GLN A 80 4.33 10.93 8.05
CA GLN A 80 4.00 10.16 6.84
C GLN A 80 4.63 8.76 6.85
N ILE A 81 5.86 8.61 7.36
CA ILE A 81 6.47 7.28 7.54
C ILE A 81 5.72 6.45 8.58
N VAL A 82 5.26 7.07 9.68
CA VAL A 82 4.42 6.40 10.67
C VAL A 82 3.12 5.92 10.05
N GLU A 83 2.46 6.74 9.23
CA GLU A 83 1.24 6.35 8.51
C GLU A 83 1.49 5.15 7.58
N LEU A 84 2.61 5.12 6.85
CA LEU A 84 2.98 3.98 6.00
C LEU A 84 3.23 2.70 6.81
N ILE A 85 3.89 2.81 7.97
CA ILE A 85 4.11 1.67 8.87
C ILE A 85 2.77 1.14 9.39
N GLU A 86 1.84 2.02 9.77
CA GLU A 86 0.52 1.62 10.23
C GLU A 86 -0.34 1.01 9.12
N PHE A 87 -0.17 1.48 7.89
CA PHE A 87 -0.82 0.94 6.70
C PHE A 87 -0.39 -0.51 6.43
N ILE A 88 0.90 -0.84 6.49
CA ILE A 88 1.38 -2.22 6.28
C ILE A 88 1.12 -3.17 7.45
N ARG A 89 0.57 -2.68 8.57
CA ARG A 89 0.08 -3.50 9.69
C ARG A 89 -1.38 -3.92 9.53
N GLN A 90 -2.05 -3.43 8.48
CA GLN A 90 -3.40 -3.88 8.16
C GLN A 90 -3.37 -5.35 7.74
N ASN A 91 -4.41 -6.08 8.12
CA ASN A 91 -4.62 -7.46 7.70
C ASN A 91 -6.11 -7.75 7.55
N GLU A 92 -6.42 -8.73 6.73
CA GLU A 92 -7.78 -9.21 6.54
C GLU A 92 -7.85 -10.71 6.82
N SER A 93 -9.07 -11.23 7.01
CA SER A 93 -9.29 -12.68 7.11
C SER A 93 -8.97 -13.42 5.81
N ARG A 94 -8.84 -12.68 4.71
CA ARG A 94 -8.56 -13.15 3.37
C ARG A 94 -7.07 -13.04 3.04
N ALA A 95 -6.44 -14.17 2.75
CA ALA A 95 -5.01 -14.26 2.42
C ALA A 95 -4.65 -13.66 1.05
N ASP A 96 -5.65 -13.49 0.18
CA ASP A 96 -5.49 -12.88 -1.15
C ASP A 96 -5.59 -11.34 -1.12
N ILE A 97 -5.86 -10.73 0.04
CA ILE A 97 -5.78 -9.27 0.21
C ILE A 97 -4.49 -8.93 0.95
N ARG A 98 -3.68 -8.07 0.33
CA ARG A 98 -2.35 -7.68 0.85
C ARG A 98 -2.21 -6.16 0.83
N TYR A 99 -1.39 -5.64 1.74
CA TYR A 99 -1.14 -4.21 1.87
C TYR A 99 0.27 -3.85 1.45
N MET A 100 0.41 -2.71 0.78
CA MET A 100 1.71 -2.20 0.32
C MET A 100 1.89 -0.73 0.69
N ALA A 101 2.97 -0.41 1.38
CA ALA A 101 3.49 0.95 1.42
C ALA A 101 4.52 1.14 0.32
N PHE A 102 4.26 2.08 -0.59
CA PHE A 102 5.18 2.49 -1.62
C PHE A 102 5.79 3.86 -1.25
N LEU A 103 7.05 3.85 -0.85
CA LEU A 103 7.81 5.05 -0.55
C LEU A 103 8.81 5.35 -1.67
N ASP A 104 8.50 6.35 -2.48
CA ASP A 104 9.40 6.87 -3.50
C ASP A 104 10.22 8.07 -2.97
N GLY A 105 11.40 8.27 -3.57
CA GLY A 105 12.34 9.33 -3.23
C GLY A 105 13.47 8.91 -2.28
N ILE A 106 14.32 9.89 -1.95
CA ILE A 106 15.57 9.66 -1.22
C ILE A 106 15.37 9.17 0.21
N MET A 107 14.19 9.39 0.79
CA MET A 107 13.89 8.99 2.16
C MET A 107 13.97 7.49 2.36
N PHE A 108 13.56 6.68 1.36
CA PHE A 108 13.70 5.24 1.45
C PHE A 108 15.16 4.82 1.69
N ASN A 109 16.10 5.45 0.99
CA ASN A 109 17.54 5.16 1.16
C ASN A 109 18.03 5.53 2.56
N ARG A 110 17.53 6.64 3.12
CA ARG A 110 17.84 7.06 4.50
C ARG A 110 17.32 6.04 5.52
N LEU A 111 16.13 5.48 5.30
CA LEU A 111 15.56 4.45 6.15
C LEU A 111 16.31 3.12 6.04
N MET A 112 16.82 2.76 4.86
CA MET A 112 17.43 1.44 4.63
C MET A 112 18.95 1.40 4.81
N VAL A 113 19.59 2.51 5.21
CA VAL A 113 21.03 2.52 5.48
C VAL A 113 21.35 1.69 6.75
N ARG A 114 22.41 0.85 6.69
CA ARG A 114 22.75 -0.12 7.75
C ARG A 114 22.97 0.52 9.13
N HIS A 115 23.44 1.76 9.16
CA HIS A 115 23.73 2.52 10.38
C HIS A 115 22.81 3.73 10.52
N ALA A 116 21.53 3.60 10.15
CA ALA A 116 20.54 4.63 10.47
C ALA A 116 20.59 4.93 11.98
N GLN A 117 20.42 6.20 12.35
CA GLN A 117 20.44 6.64 13.75
C GLN A 117 19.15 7.41 14.07
N GLY A 118 18.80 7.47 15.35
CA GLY A 118 17.69 8.30 15.84
C GLY A 118 16.33 7.85 15.31
N ILE A 119 15.56 8.79 14.74
CA ILE A 119 14.18 8.52 14.30
C ILE A 119 14.15 7.52 13.13
N ALA A 120 15.09 7.62 12.18
CA ALA A 120 15.15 6.73 11.03
C ALA A 120 15.41 5.27 11.45
N GLU A 121 16.25 5.05 12.46
CA GLU A 121 16.49 3.72 13.03
C GLU A 121 15.23 3.12 13.63
N LYS A 122 14.50 3.92 14.43
CA LYS A 122 13.23 3.50 15.07
C LYS A 122 12.17 3.17 14.02
N GLN A 123 12.04 4.00 12.99
CA GLN A 123 11.12 3.76 11.87
C GLN A 123 11.51 2.48 11.12
N ARG A 124 12.78 2.30 10.78
CA ARG A 124 13.31 1.08 10.15
C ARG A 124 13.00 -0.17 10.96
N ALA A 125 13.27 -0.15 12.27
CA ALA A 125 12.97 -1.27 13.16
C ALA A 125 11.47 -1.59 13.19
N ARG A 126 10.60 -0.57 13.23
CA ARG A 126 9.14 -0.74 13.17
C ARG A 126 8.66 -1.29 11.82
N ILE A 127 9.29 -0.90 10.71
CA ILE A 127 9.01 -1.47 9.38
C ILE A 127 9.32 -2.96 9.41
N TYR A 128 10.55 -3.36 9.78
CA TYR A 128 10.93 -4.77 9.83
C TYR A 128 10.03 -5.59 10.75
N LYS A 129 9.78 -5.12 11.98
CA LYS A 129 8.86 -5.78 12.91
C LYS A 129 7.46 -5.95 12.31
N SER A 130 6.96 -4.95 11.58
CA SER A 130 5.65 -5.05 10.93
C SER A 130 5.65 -6.06 9.79
N LEU A 131 6.74 -6.16 9.01
CA LEU A 131 6.87 -7.17 7.96
C LEU A 131 7.08 -8.58 8.53
N GLU A 132 7.68 -8.72 9.71
CA GLU A 132 7.75 -10.00 10.44
C GLU A 132 6.37 -10.42 10.97
N GLU A 133 5.60 -9.48 11.52
CA GLU A 133 4.23 -9.72 12.01
C GLU A 133 3.23 -9.96 10.86
N TYR A 134 3.46 -9.34 9.70
CA TYR A 134 2.57 -9.35 8.53
C TYR A 134 3.37 -9.67 7.23
N PRO A 135 3.84 -10.91 7.06
CA PRO A 135 4.82 -11.28 6.02
C PRO A 135 4.31 -11.21 4.59
N GLU A 136 3.00 -11.18 4.38
CA GLU A 136 2.38 -11.03 3.06
C GLU A 136 2.32 -9.57 2.59
N ASN A 137 2.60 -8.61 3.47
CA ASN A 137 2.57 -7.18 3.17
C ASN A 137 3.94 -6.68 2.70
N TYR A 138 3.94 -5.51 2.05
CA TYR A 138 5.12 -4.98 1.36
C TYR A 138 5.46 -3.56 1.82
N PHE A 139 6.75 -3.30 1.99
CA PHE A 139 7.29 -1.93 2.10
C PHE A 139 8.37 -1.75 1.03
N VAL A 140 8.07 -0.98 -0.01
CA VAL A 140 8.88 -0.95 -1.24
C VAL A 140 9.23 0.46 -1.67
N ASN A 141 10.36 0.58 -2.37
CA ASN A 141 10.68 1.72 -3.21
C ASN A 141 10.26 1.46 -4.66
N THR A 142 10.66 2.35 -5.57
CA THR A 142 10.32 2.25 -6.99
C THR A 142 10.81 0.96 -7.65
N ALA A 143 12.00 0.47 -7.27
CA ALA A 143 12.50 -0.80 -7.79
C ALA A 143 11.70 -2.00 -7.24
N GLY A 144 11.41 -2.00 -5.94
CA GLY A 144 10.58 -3.03 -5.30
C GLY A 144 9.16 -3.06 -5.82
N PHE A 145 8.53 -1.90 -6.03
CA PHE A 145 7.21 -1.78 -6.63
C PHE A 145 7.18 -2.42 -8.02
N LYS A 146 8.13 -2.06 -8.89
CA LYS A 146 8.25 -2.67 -10.23
C LYS A 146 8.39 -4.19 -10.16
N SER A 147 9.22 -4.68 -9.24
CA SER A 147 9.40 -6.12 -9.04
C SER A 147 8.11 -6.81 -8.62
N VAL A 148 7.34 -6.24 -7.69
CA VAL A 148 6.07 -6.83 -7.26
C VAL A 148 5.08 -6.88 -8.42
N ILE A 149 4.94 -5.78 -9.18
CA ILE A 149 4.05 -5.73 -10.33
C ILE A 149 4.48 -6.74 -11.41
N GLN A 150 5.78 -6.86 -11.71
CA GLN A 150 6.29 -7.78 -12.72
C GLN A 150 6.16 -9.25 -12.32
N SER A 151 6.51 -9.60 -11.09
CA SER A 151 6.34 -10.97 -10.57
C SER A 151 4.87 -11.37 -10.52
N GLY A 152 3.97 -10.43 -10.23
CA GLY A 152 2.52 -10.66 -10.26
C GLY A 152 1.89 -10.62 -11.66
N THR A 153 2.65 -10.31 -12.72
CA THR A 153 2.14 -10.28 -14.11
C THR A 153 2.84 -11.31 -15.02
N THR A 154 3.91 -11.96 -14.54
CA THR A 154 4.60 -13.01 -15.27
C THR A 154 3.98 -14.37 -14.89
N THR A 155 3.01 -14.83 -15.66
CA THR A 155 2.68 -16.26 -15.72
C THR A 155 3.82 -16.93 -16.49
N ILE A 156 4.47 -17.94 -15.90
CA ILE A 156 5.46 -18.78 -16.60
C ILE A 156 4.76 -19.53 -17.73
#